data_AF-A0A968MVY0-F1
#
_entry.id   AF-A0A968MVY0-F1
#
_cell.length_a   1.000
_cell.length_b   1.000
_cell.length_c   1.000
_cell.angle_alpha   90.00
_cell.angle_beta   90.00
_cell.angle_gamma   90.00
#
_symmetry.space_group_name_H-M   'P 1'
#
loop_
_entity.id
_entity.type
_entity.pdbx_description
1 polymer ?
#
loop_
_entity_poly.entity_id
_entity_poly.type
_entity_poly.pdbx_seq_one_letter_code
_entity_poly.pdbx_strand_id
1 'polypeptide(L)'
;MISISVPFIFDHRQLPNEFMGLILRTDIYDLPMEFQNIDTENKYIWAYQRFEIFVDKHVDLIKQKLDNLNITRQEILDALCFGDYNKHKENCKKWESEGKIPSWI
;
A
#
# COMPACT_ATOMS: atom_id res chain seq x y z
N MET A 1 -8.08 15.51 14.24
CA MET A 1 -7.73 14.56 13.17
C MET A 1 -7.17 15.37 12.03
N ILE A 2 -5.99 15.01 11.54
CA ILE A 2 -5.35 15.67 10.40
C ILE A 2 -5.44 14.70 9.24
N SER A 3 -6.03 15.11 8.13
CA SER A 3 -6.01 14.35 6.88
C SER A 3 -4.95 14.93 5.97
N ILE A 4 -4.11 14.07 5.41
CA ILE A 4 -3.15 14.42 4.37
C ILE A 4 -3.44 13.61 3.11
N SER A 5 -3.28 14.25 1.96
CA SER A 5 -3.40 13.59 0.66
C SER A 5 -2.02 13.34 0.10
N VAL A 6 -1.70 12.09 -0.22
CA VAL A 6 -0.40 11.68 -0.77
C VAL A 6 -0.57 10.91 -2.08
N PRO A 7 0.39 11.01 -3.02
CA PRO A 7 0.34 10.20 -4.23
C PRO A 7 0.51 8.72 -3.88
N PHE A 8 0.07 7.81 -4.74
CA PHE A 8 0.22 6.36 -4.52
C PHE A 8 1.67 5.93 -4.29
N ILE A 9 2.62 6.49 -5.06
CA ILE A 9 4.04 6.25 -4.82
C ILE A 9 4.52 7.26 -3.78
N PHE A 10 4.43 6.87 -2.51
CA PHE A 10 4.84 7.67 -1.37
C PHE A 10 5.44 6.77 -0.27
N ASP A 11 6.45 7.26 0.45
CA ASP A 11 7.08 6.49 1.53
C ASP A 11 6.34 6.68 2.86
N HIS A 12 5.41 5.76 3.15
CA HIS A 12 4.60 5.80 4.37
C HIS A 12 5.42 5.57 5.65
N ARG A 13 6.65 5.04 5.57
CA ARG A 13 7.51 4.84 6.75
C ARG A 13 7.95 6.15 7.38
N GLN A 14 7.86 7.25 6.63
CA GLN A 14 8.20 8.59 7.09
C GLN A 14 7.05 9.29 7.81
N LEU A 15 5.84 8.73 7.75
CA LEU A 15 4.67 9.33 8.39
C LEU A 15 4.50 8.80 9.81
N PRO A 16 4.37 9.70 10.81
CA PRO A 16 3.98 9.28 12.14
C PRO A 16 2.48 8.93 12.17
N ASN A 17 2.10 7.99 13.02
CA ASN A 17 0.68 7.66 13.26
C ASN A 17 -0.07 8.83 13.95
N GLU A 18 0.66 9.65 14.70
CA GLU A 18 0.13 10.78 15.46
C GLU A 18 1.05 12.00 15.35
N PHE A 19 0.44 13.18 15.25
CA PHE A 19 1.14 14.46 15.26
C PHE A 19 0.48 15.39 16.29
N MET A 20 1.23 15.82 17.31
CA MET A 20 0.71 16.66 18.41
C MET A 20 -0.54 16.06 19.10
N GLY A 21 -0.59 14.74 19.26
CA GLY A 21 -1.73 14.02 19.84
C GLY A 21 -2.96 13.92 18.94
N LEU A 22 -2.84 14.31 17.66
CA LEU A 22 -3.87 14.14 16.65
C LEU A 22 -3.52 12.96 15.76
N ILE A 23 -4.50 12.06 15.57
CA ILE A 23 -4.40 10.95 14.62
C ILE A 23 -4.24 11.50 13.21
N LEU A 24 -3.22 10.98 12.51
CA LEU A 24 -2.98 11.25 11.11
C LEU A 24 -3.77 10.24 10.26
N ARG A 25 -4.54 10.75 9.29
CA ARG A 25 -5.20 9.95 8.27
C ARG A 25 -4.58 10.27 6.92
N THR A 26 -4.27 9.23 6.16
CA THR A 26 -3.68 9.37 4.83
C THR A 26 -4.69 8.96 3.78
N ASP A 27 -5.01 9.88 2.87
CA ASP A 27 -5.83 9.63 1.70
C ASP A 27 -4.93 9.53 0.47
N ILE A 28 -5.04 8.45 -0.30
CA ILE A 28 -4.16 8.15 -1.43
C ILE A 28 -4.85 8.58 -2.74
N TYR A 29 -4.15 9.35 -3.57
CA TYR A 29 -4.59 9.72 -4.92
C TYR A 29 -3.65 9.16 -6.00
N ASP A 30 -4.03 9.27 -7.28
CA ASP A 30 -3.31 8.68 -8.42
C ASP A 30 -3.13 7.15 -8.32
N LEU A 31 -4.21 6.45 -7.97
CA LEU A 31 -4.23 4.99 -7.93
C LEU A 31 -3.84 4.41 -9.29
N PRO A 32 -2.87 3.49 -9.37
CA PRO A 32 -2.49 2.86 -10.63
C PRO A 32 -3.55 1.87 -11.09
N MET A 33 -3.50 1.48 -12.36
CA MET A 33 -4.52 0.64 -13.00
C MET A 33 -4.74 -0.69 -12.25
N GLU A 34 -3.67 -1.24 -11.64
CA GLU A 34 -3.72 -2.44 -10.79
C GLU A 34 -4.64 -2.30 -9.57
N PHE A 35 -4.99 -1.08 -9.16
CA PHE A 35 -5.84 -0.79 -8.00
C PHE A 35 -7.17 -0.15 -8.40
N GLN A 36 -7.38 0.22 -9.67
CA GLN A 36 -8.62 0.86 -10.14
C GLN A 36 -9.76 -0.11 -10.45
N ASN A 37 -9.47 -1.40 -10.68
CA ASN A 37 -10.49 -2.41 -11.03
C ASN A 37 -11.30 -2.86 -9.80
N ILE A 38 -12.36 -2.09 -9.50
CA ILE A 38 -13.37 -2.35 -8.46
C ILE A 38 -14.49 -3.28 -8.97
N ASP A 39 -14.70 -3.37 -10.28
CA ASP A 39 -15.87 -4.02 -10.92
C ASP A 39 -15.75 -5.53 -11.18
N THR A 40 -14.66 -6.19 -10.79
CA THR A 40 -14.57 -7.67 -10.85
C THR A 40 -14.78 -8.24 -9.46
N GLU A 41 -16.04 -8.19 -9.01
CA GLU A 41 -16.78 -8.75 -7.85
C GLU A 41 -16.09 -9.41 -6.63
N ASN A 42 -14.79 -9.72 -6.57
CA ASN A 42 -14.22 -10.52 -5.48
C ASN A 42 -12.74 -10.21 -5.14
N LYS A 43 -12.24 -8.99 -5.36
CA LYS A 43 -10.84 -8.68 -5.01
C LYS A 43 -10.70 -7.41 -4.18
N TYR A 44 -10.29 -7.58 -2.92
CA TYR A 44 -9.95 -6.48 -2.02
C TYR A 44 -8.97 -5.51 -2.69
N ILE A 45 -9.30 -4.21 -2.67
CA ILE A 45 -8.55 -3.18 -3.41
C ILE A 45 -7.13 -3.01 -2.85
N TRP A 46 -6.97 -3.19 -1.53
CA TRP A 46 -5.69 -3.12 -0.84
C TRP A 46 -5.10 -4.51 -0.56
N ALA A 47 -5.41 -5.51 -1.38
CA ALA A 47 -4.81 -6.83 -1.24
C ALA A 47 -3.29 -6.76 -1.37
N TYR A 48 -2.56 -7.44 -0.48
CA TYR A 48 -1.09 -7.42 -0.47
C TYR A 48 -0.48 -7.88 -1.81
N GLN A 49 -1.16 -8.80 -2.51
CA GLN A 49 -0.76 -9.32 -3.81
C GLN A 49 -0.76 -8.22 -4.89
N ARG A 50 -1.66 -7.22 -4.81
CA ARG A 50 -1.67 -6.09 -5.76
C ARG A 50 -0.41 -5.23 -5.60
N PHE A 51 0.05 -5.04 -4.35
CA PHE A 51 1.32 -4.35 -4.10
C PHE A 51 2.50 -5.13 -4.66
N GLU A 52 2.56 -6.45 -4.45
CA GLU A 52 3.61 -7.30 -5.05
C GLU A 52 3.63 -7.17 -6.57
N ILE A 53 2.48 -7.31 -7.23
CA ILE A 53 2.36 -7.18 -8.69
C ILE A 53 2.77 -5.79 -9.18
N PHE A 54 2.35 -4.73 -8.50
CA PHE A 54 2.69 -3.36 -8.89
C PHE A 54 4.19 -3.09 -8.74
N VAL A 55 4.79 -3.49 -7.62
CA VAL A 55 6.23 -3.31 -7.37
C VAL A 55 7.06 -4.10 -8.39
N ASP A 56 6.67 -5.34 -8.68
CA ASP A 56 7.40 -6.19 -9.62
C ASP A 56 7.34 -5.65 -11.06
N LYS A 57 6.24 -5.00 -11.45
CA LYS A 57 6.07 -4.39 -12.77
C LYS A 57 6.72 -3.02 -12.92
N HIS A 58 6.73 -2.22 -11.85
CA HIS A 58 7.08 -0.80 -11.90
C HIS A 58 8.26 -0.43 -11.02
N VAL A 59 9.14 -1.39 -10.68
CA VAL A 59 10.27 -1.18 -9.76
C VAL A 59 11.14 0.03 -10.14
N ASP A 60 11.45 0.20 -11.42
CA ASP A 60 12.32 1.29 -11.89
C ASP A 60 11.65 2.66 -11.76
N LEU A 61 10.35 2.72 -12.07
CA LEU A 61 9.53 3.92 -11.88
C LEU A 61 9.48 4.32 -10.40
N ILE A 62 9.26 3.33 -9.52
CA ILE A 62 9.16 3.56 -8.08
C ILE A 62 10.49 4.07 -7.54
N LYS A 63 11.62 3.46 -7.93
CA LYS A 63 12.96 3.90 -7.56
C LYS A 63 13.23 5.37 -7.91
N GLN A 64 12.82 5.78 -9.12
CA GLN A 64 12.95 7.17 -9.55
C GLN A 64 12.05 8.12 -8.73
N LYS A 65 10.81 7.71 -8.44
CA LYS A 65 9.85 8.52 -7.69
C LYS A 65 10.19 8.66 -6.20
N LEU A 66 10.79 7.63 -5.61
CA LEU A 66 11.29 7.64 -4.23
C LEU A 66 12.69 8.25 -4.10
N ASP A 67 13.29 8.70 -5.20
CA ASP A 67 14.67 9.23 -5.28
C ASP A 67 15.70 8.28 -4.62
N ASN A 68 15.51 6.97 -4.78
CA ASN A 68 16.39 5.96 -4.20
C ASN A 68 16.54 4.77 -5.15
N LEU A 69 17.65 4.74 -5.88
CA LEU A 69 17.94 3.70 -6.88
C LEU A 69 18.36 2.35 -6.27
N ASN A 70 18.83 2.37 -5.02
CA ASN A 70 19.35 1.20 -4.31
C ASN A 70 18.33 0.56 -3.37
N ILE A 71 17.11 1.11 -3.29
CA ILE A 71 16.04 0.56 -2.47
C ILE A 71 15.71 -0.87 -2.92
N THR A 72 15.61 -1.77 -1.94
CA THR A 72 15.26 -3.17 -2.19
C THR A 72 13.76 -3.33 -2.45
N ARG A 73 13.38 -4.44 -3.08
CA ARG A 73 11.96 -4.78 -3.29
C ARG A 73 11.16 -4.76 -1.98
N GLN A 74 11.75 -5.30 -0.91
CA GLN A 74 11.09 -5.35 0.40
C GLN A 74 10.88 -3.95 0.97
N GLU A 75 11.89 -3.09 0.89
CA GLU A 75 11.76 -1.70 1.35
C GLU A 75 10.76 -0.89 0.51
N ILE A 76 10.65 -1.15 -0.79
CA ILE A 76 9.60 -0.56 -1.63
C ILE A 76 8.22 -1.02 -1.13
N LEU A 77 8.05 -2.32 -0.87
CA LEU A 77 6.79 -2.84 -0.35
C LEU A 77 6.45 -2.22 0.99
N ASP A 78 7.41 -2.09 1.91
CA ASP A 78 7.19 -1.44 3.20
C ASP A 78 6.85 0.06 3.03
N ALA A 79 7.51 0.75 2.09
CA ALA A 79 7.23 2.16 1.79
C ALA A 79 5.80 2.36 1.27
N LEU A 80 5.36 1.55 0.30
CA LEU A 80 4.05 1.70 -0.34
C LEU A 80 2.90 1.09 0.47
N CYS A 81 3.16 0.02 1.23
CA CYS A 81 2.16 -0.73 1.97
C CYS A 81 2.06 -0.23 3.42
N PHE A 82 1.65 1.04 3.58
CA PHE A 82 1.34 1.64 4.87
C PHE A 82 2.48 1.59 5.92
N GLY A 83 3.73 1.45 5.50
CA GLY A 83 4.91 1.43 6.37
C GLY A 83 5.33 0.03 6.87
N ASP A 84 4.50 -1.00 6.70
CA ASP A 84 4.81 -2.37 7.13
C ASP A 84 4.05 -3.39 6.27
N TYR A 85 4.73 -3.91 5.25
CA TYR A 85 4.14 -4.85 4.31
C TYR A 85 3.78 -6.18 4.97
N ASN A 86 4.64 -6.69 5.84
CA ASN A 86 4.45 -8.01 6.45
C ASN A 86 3.23 -8.01 7.36
N LYS A 87 3.07 -6.98 8.20
CA LYS A 87 1.89 -6.80 9.04
C LYS A 87 0.61 -6.67 8.21
N HIS A 88 0.66 -5.92 7.11
CA HIS A 88 -0.49 -5.81 6.20
C HIS A 88 -0.85 -7.13 5.54
N LYS A 89 0.16 -7.92 5.12
CA LYS A 89 -0.02 -9.26 4.57
C LYS A 89 -0.67 -10.21 5.58
N GLU A 90 -0.22 -10.20 6.83
CA GLU A 90 -0.84 -10.99 7.91
C GLU A 90 -2.29 -10.56 8.17
N ASN A 91 -2.55 -9.25 8.22
CA ASN A 91 -3.90 -8.72 8.37
C ASN A 91 -4.82 -9.16 7.23
N CYS A 92 -4.36 -9.08 5.98
CA CYS A 92 -5.13 -9.55 4.83
C CYS A 92 -5.47 -11.03 4.96
N LYS A 93 -4.49 -11.89 5.26
CA LYS A 93 -4.72 -13.34 5.45
C LYS A 93 -5.73 -13.62 6.57
N LYS A 94 -5.64 -12.87 7.67
CA LYS A 94 -6.60 -12.96 8.78
C LYS A 94 -7.99 -12.55 8.33
N TRP A 95 -8.12 -11.44 7.60
CA TRP A 95 -9.40 -10.96 7.08
C TRP A 95 -10.01 -11.91 6.05
N GLU A 96 -9.20 -12.56 5.20
CA GLU A 96 -9.64 -13.62 4.29
C GLU A 96 -10.19 -14.81 5.09
N SER A 97 -9.47 -15.27 6.13
CA SER A 97 -9.91 -16.37 6.99
C SER A 97 -11.18 -16.05 7.80
N GLU A 98 -11.39 -14.77 8.14
CA GLU A 98 -12.57 -14.28 8.85
C GLU A 98 -13.74 -13.97 7.89
N GLY A 99 -13.54 -14.10 6.57
CA GLY A 99 -14.55 -13.76 5.56
C GLY A 99 -14.85 -12.25 5.43
N LYS A 100 -13.99 -11.39 5.99
CA LYS A 100 -14.12 -9.92 5.90
C LYS A 100 -13.71 -9.39 4.54
N ILE A 101 -12.78 -10.06 3.88
CA ILE A 101 -12.38 -9.78 2.51
C ILE A 101 -12.45 -11.08 1.69
N PRO A 102 -12.72 -11.00 0.38
CA PRO A 102 -12.72 -12.18 -0.47
C PRO A 102 -11.31 -12.76 -0.59
N SER A 103 -11.22 -14.09 -0.66
CA SER A 103 -9.94 -14.78 -0.88
C SER A 103 -9.34 -14.39 -2.22
N TRP A 104 -8.02 -14.23 -2.25
CA TRP A 104 -7.29 -14.02 -3.49
C TRP A 104 -7.26 -15.29 -4.35
N ILE A 105 -8.11 -15.34 -5.38
CA ILE A 105 -8.17 -16.42 -6.39
C ILE A 105 -7.52 -15.96 -7.70
#